data_AF-A0A661VVG0-F1
#
_entry.id   AF-A0A661VVG0-F1
#
_cell.length_a   1.000
_cell.length_b   1.000
_cell.length_c   1.000
_cell.angle_alpha   90.00
_cell.angle_beta   90.00
_cell.angle_gamma   90.00
#
_symmetry.space_group_name_H-M   'P 1'
#
loop_
_entity.id
_entity.type
_entity.pdbx_description
1 polymer ?
#
loop_
_entity_poly.entity_id
_entity_poly.type
_entity_poly.pdbx_seq_one_letter_code
_entity_poly.pdbx_strand_id
1 'polypeptide(L)'
;MGPGSDHARIRVTVGLSVLITAFREAATVGRAIEAFLPQLPEGAEILVVCPDPETTAVVNDYAARYSAVRHVADSQRGKPAALNVGLRAARGDIVVLSDGDVVVAEDALAPLLAPFEDPEVGAVSGHPVSVSPRDTVLGYWSHLLTEGIHRMRLARDRAGQFLLCSGYLF
;
A
#
# COMPACT_ATOMS: atom_id res chain seq x y z
N MET A 1 0.47 17.80 -33.10
CA MET A 1 0.48 16.38 -32.71
C MET A 1 1.31 16.31 -31.44
N GLY A 2 0.68 16.01 -30.31
CA GLY A 2 1.33 16.08 -28.99
C GLY A 2 2.34 14.94 -28.79
N PRO A 3 3.34 15.13 -27.91
CA PRO A 3 4.23 14.04 -27.53
C PRO A 3 3.42 13.04 -26.71
N GLY A 4 3.34 11.80 -27.21
CA GLY A 4 2.73 10.70 -26.47
C GLY A 4 3.50 10.48 -25.18
N SER A 5 2.76 10.40 -24.07
CA SER A 5 3.27 10.01 -22.76
C SER A 5 3.74 8.55 -22.83
N ASP A 6 5.03 8.39 -23.12
CA ASP A 6 5.73 7.13 -23.02
C ASP A 6 5.89 6.83 -21.51
N HIS A 7 4.89 6.16 -20.94
CA HIS A 7 4.99 5.61 -19.59
C HIS A 7 6.06 4.53 -19.64
N ALA A 8 7.29 4.93 -19.31
CA ALA A 8 8.42 4.03 -19.17
C ALA A 8 7.99 2.84 -18.31
N ARG A 9 7.87 1.68 -18.95
CA ARG A 9 7.61 0.41 -18.28
C ARG A 9 8.81 0.18 -17.35
N ILE A 10 8.63 0.44 -16.05
CA ILE A 10 9.62 0.12 -15.04
C ILE A 10 9.89 -1.38 -15.21
N ARG A 11 11.10 -1.74 -15.64
CA ARG A 11 11.55 -3.12 -15.66
C ARG A 11 11.87 -3.50 -14.23
N VAL A 12 10.84 -3.75 -13.45
CA VAL A 12 10.98 -4.37 -12.15
C VAL A 12 11.40 -5.82 -12.44
N THR A 13 12.70 -6.08 -12.55
CA THR A 13 13.26 -7.45 -12.59
C THR A 13 13.20 -8.13 -11.23
N VAL A 14 12.76 -7.39 -10.20
CA VAL A 14 12.54 -7.87 -8.83
C VAL A 14 11.07 -8.22 -8.61
N GLY A 15 10.78 -9.26 -7.83
CA GLY A 15 9.39 -9.61 -7.54
C GLY A 15 8.71 -8.53 -6.68
N LEU A 16 7.41 -8.31 -6.88
CA LEU A 16 6.61 -7.39 -6.07
C LEU A 16 5.49 -8.12 -5.34
N SER A 17 5.41 -7.92 -4.02
CA SER A 17 4.26 -8.34 -3.21
C SER A 17 3.58 -7.11 -2.59
N VAL A 18 2.31 -6.88 -2.93
CA VAL A 18 1.46 -5.95 -2.19
C VAL A 18 0.85 -6.71 -1.01
N LEU A 19 1.16 -6.30 0.21
CA LEU A 19 0.66 -6.91 1.44
C LEU A 19 -0.41 -6.00 2.06
N ILE A 20 -1.66 -6.46 2.02
CA ILE A 20 -2.82 -5.78 2.61
C ILE A 20 -3.17 -6.48 3.91
N THR A 21 -3.11 -5.77 5.05
CA THR A 21 -3.69 -6.28 6.30
C THR A 21 -5.11 -5.77 6.48
N ALA A 22 -6.03 -6.66 6.84
CA ALA A 22 -7.44 -6.32 6.99
C ALA A 22 -8.08 -7.04 8.18
N PHE A 23 -8.95 -6.36 8.92
CA PHE A 23 -9.74 -6.96 10.00
C PHE A 23 -11.12 -6.30 10.11
N ARG A 24 -12.19 -7.08 9.86
CA ARG A 24 -13.58 -6.59 9.79
C ARG A 24 -13.77 -5.52 8.71
N GLU A 25 -13.16 -5.74 7.56
CA GLU A 25 -13.08 -4.78 6.45
C GLU A 25 -13.75 -5.33 5.18
N ALA A 26 -14.72 -6.23 5.32
CA ALA A 26 -15.49 -6.78 4.19
C ALA A 26 -16.08 -5.69 3.27
N ALA A 27 -16.43 -4.52 3.83
CA ALA A 27 -16.97 -3.39 3.09
C ALA A 27 -15.93 -2.57 2.29
N THR A 28 -14.64 -2.69 2.62
CA THR A 28 -13.59 -1.82 2.07
C THR A 28 -12.48 -2.58 1.35
N VAL A 29 -12.17 -3.81 1.76
CA VAL A 29 -11.03 -4.59 1.26
C VAL A 29 -11.07 -4.81 -0.25
N GLY A 30 -12.28 -4.96 -0.82
CA GLY A 30 -12.45 -5.07 -2.27
C GLY A 30 -11.93 -3.85 -3.01
N ARG A 31 -12.26 -2.64 -2.52
CA ARG A 31 -11.79 -1.38 -3.11
C ARG A 31 -10.28 -1.20 -2.99
N ALA A 32 -9.69 -1.66 -1.88
CA ALA A 32 -8.24 -1.66 -1.70
C ALA A 32 -7.55 -2.58 -2.73
N ILE A 33 -8.06 -3.79 -2.93
CA ILE A 33 -7.56 -4.73 -3.95
C ILE A 33 -7.69 -4.12 -5.36
N GLU A 34 -8.87 -3.59 -5.69
CA GLU A 34 -9.15 -2.96 -6.99
C GLU A 34 -8.25 -1.77 -7.29
N ALA A 35 -7.84 -1.00 -6.28
CA ALA A 35 -6.94 0.13 -6.47
C ALA A 35 -5.55 -0.32 -6.95
N PHE A 36 -5.05 -1.48 -6.49
CA PHE A 36 -3.73 -1.99 -6.88
C PHE A 36 -3.75 -2.79 -8.20
N LEU A 37 -4.80 -3.57 -8.45
CA LEU A 37 -4.87 -4.53 -9.58
C LEU A 37 -4.43 -3.95 -10.95
N PRO A 38 -4.89 -2.75 -11.39
CA PRO A 38 -4.52 -2.20 -12.70
C PRO A 38 -3.05 -1.79 -12.82
N GLN A 39 -2.37 -1.60 -11.69
CA GLN A 39 -1.02 -1.04 -11.61
C GLN A 39 0.05 -2.13 -11.38
N LEU A 40 -0.37 -3.37 -11.12
CA LEU A 40 0.54 -4.47 -10.83
C LEU A 40 1.44 -4.78 -12.03
N PRO A 41 2.76 -4.81 -11.84
CA PRO A 41 3.67 -5.40 -12.82
C PRO A 41 3.35 -6.87 -13.09
N GLU A 42 3.80 -7.38 -14.24
CA GLU A 42 3.69 -8.80 -14.56
C GLU A 42 4.44 -9.65 -13.50
N GLY A 43 3.78 -10.69 -12.99
CA GLY A 43 4.35 -11.57 -11.96
C GLY A 43 4.24 -11.05 -10.52
N ALA A 44 3.68 -9.85 -10.31
CA ALA A 44 3.39 -9.34 -8.97
C ALA A 44 2.19 -10.05 -8.32
N GLU A 45 2.12 -9.98 -6.98
CA GLU A 45 1.01 -10.55 -6.20
C GLU A 45 0.41 -9.53 -5.22
N ILE A 46 -0.86 -9.74 -4.85
CA ILE A 46 -1.54 -9.11 -3.73
C ILE A 46 -1.82 -10.21 -2.69
N LEU A 47 -1.23 -10.07 -1.51
CA LEU A 47 -1.49 -10.92 -0.35
C LEU A 47 -2.40 -10.15 0.60
N VAL A 48 -3.58 -10.69 0.87
CA VAL A 48 -4.48 -10.12 1.87
C VAL A 48 -4.45 -10.99 3.12
N VAL A 49 -3.95 -10.41 4.21
CA VAL A 49 -3.91 -11.06 5.52
C VAL A 49 -5.11 -10.63 6.34
N CYS A 50 -6.04 -11.56 6.57
CA CYS A 50 -7.20 -11.34 7.41
C CYS A 50 -7.65 -12.62 8.13
N PRO A 51 -8.06 -12.54 9.40
CA PRO A 51 -8.51 -13.71 10.16
C PRO A 51 -10.03 -13.92 10.13
N ASP A 52 -10.82 -12.90 9.80
CA ASP A 52 -12.27 -12.95 9.94
C ASP A 52 -12.98 -13.51 8.69
N PRO A 53 -14.05 -14.32 8.84
CA PRO A 53 -14.72 -14.98 7.72
C PRO A 53 -15.33 -14.04 6.68
N GLU A 54 -15.89 -12.91 7.11
CA GLU A 54 -16.58 -11.97 6.21
C GLU A 54 -15.59 -11.28 5.26
N THR A 55 -14.48 -10.76 5.79
CA THR A 55 -13.41 -10.18 4.96
C THR A 55 -12.78 -11.26 4.08
N THR A 56 -12.55 -12.46 4.63
CA THR A 56 -11.98 -13.60 3.88
C THR A 56 -12.87 -14.01 2.70
N ALA A 57 -14.19 -14.00 2.84
CA ALA A 57 -15.11 -14.32 1.74
C ALA A 57 -14.92 -13.35 0.56
N VAL A 58 -14.84 -12.04 0.84
CA VAL A 58 -14.58 -11.03 -0.20
C VAL A 58 -13.23 -11.28 -0.88
N VAL A 59 -12.17 -11.53 -0.11
CA VAL A 59 -10.84 -11.82 -0.67
C VAL A 59 -10.86 -13.07 -1.56
N ASN A 60 -11.56 -14.12 -1.15
CA ASN A 60 -11.68 -15.36 -1.93
C ASN A 60 -12.39 -15.13 -3.27
N ASP A 61 -13.41 -14.26 -3.31
CA ASP A 61 -14.08 -13.88 -4.56
C ASP A 61 -13.13 -13.16 -5.52
N TYR A 62 -12.19 -12.35 -5.01
CA TYR A 62 -11.13 -11.76 -5.84
C TYR A 62 -10.09 -12.80 -6.26
N ALA A 63 -9.63 -13.67 -5.35
CA ALA A 63 -8.67 -14.73 -5.67
C ALA A 63 -9.18 -15.72 -6.74
N ALA A 64 -10.50 -15.97 -6.78
CA ALA A 64 -11.12 -16.78 -7.82
C ALA A 64 -11.10 -16.12 -9.21
N ARG A 65 -11.07 -14.78 -9.27
CA ARG A 65 -11.08 -14.00 -10.53
C ARG A 65 -9.69 -13.58 -10.97
N TYR A 66 -8.77 -13.39 -10.03
CA TYR A 66 -7.43 -12.85 -10.27
C TYR A 66 -6.38 -13.75 -9.62
N SER A 67 -5.58 -14.42 -10.44
CA SER A 67 -4.50 -15.31 -9.97
C SER A 67 -3.42 -14.59 -9.17
N ALA A 68 -3.34 -13.25 -9.30
CA ALA A 68 -2.43 -12.41 -8.52
C ALA A 68 -2.88 -12.22 -7.06
N VAL A 69 -4.16 -12.48 -6.72
CA VAL A 69 -4.71 -12.24 -5.38
C VAL A 69 -4.70 -13.53 -4.57
N ARG A 70 -4.17 -13.47 -3.34
CA ARG A 70 -4.05 -14.59 -2.41
C ARG A 70 -4.49 -14.20 -1.01
N HIS A 71 -5.36 -15.00 -0.40
CA HIS A 71 -5.66 -14.90 1.03
C HIS A 71 -4.56 -15.56 1.88
N VAL A 72 -4.24 -14.94 3.00
CA VAL A 72 -3.39 -15.52 4.05
C VAL A 72 -4.10 -15.37 5.39
N ALA A 73 -4.42 -16.50 6.03
CA ALA A 73 -4.99 -16.47 7.37
C ALA A 73 -3.91 -16.11 8.41
N ASP A 74 -4.28 -15.31 9.43
CA ASP A 74 -3.46 -15.10 10.62
C ASP A 74 -4.16 -15.59 11.90
N SER A 75 -3.44 -15.55 13.02
CA SER A 75 -3.93 -16.04 14.32
C SER A 75 -4.67 -14.96 15.13
N GLN A 76 -5.00 -13.83 14.50
CA GLN A 76 -5.68 -12.68 15.09
C GLN A 76 -4.94 -12.14 16.31
N ARG A 77 -3.60 -12.04 16.23
CA ARG A 77 -2.74 -11.54 17.34
C ARG A 77 -2.35 -10.07 17.17
N GLY A 78 -3.16 -9.30 16.42
CA GLY A 78 -2.94 -7.89 16.12
C GLY A 78 -2.10 -7.65 14.86
N LYS A 79 -2.09 -6.40 14.39
CA LYS A 79 -1.46 -5.98 13.12
C LYS A 79 0.02 -6.41 13.00
N PRO A 80 0.88 -6.30 14.02
CA PRO A 80 2.27 -6.78 13.90
C PRO A 80 2.36 -8.29 13.62
N ALA A 81 1.48 -9.11 14.19
CA ALA A 81 1.47 -10.55 13.93
C ALA A 81 0.99 -10.85 12.50
N ALA A 82 -0.05 -10.16 12.04
CA ALA A 82 -0.56 -10.25 10.68
C ALA A 82 0.50 -9.84 9.65
N LEU A 83 1.17 -8.70 9.84
CA LEU A 83 2.28 -8.25 9.00
C LEU A 83 3.41 -9.27 8.94
N ASN A 84 3.81 -9.83 10.08
CA ASN A 84 4.86 -10.85 10.14
C ASN A 84 4.47 -12.14 9.39
N VAL A 85 3.21 -12.55 9.45
CA VAL A 85 2.70 -13.70 8.68
C VAL A 85 2.72 -13.38 7.19
N GLY A 86 2.24 -12.21 6.80
CA GLY A 86 2.24 -11.74 5.42
C GLY A 86 3.64 -11.64 4.82
N LEU A 87 4.59 -11.03 5.55
CA LEU A 87 5.98 -10.89 5.13
C LEU A 87 6.67 -12.23 4.90
N ARG A 88 6.36 -13.25 5.71
CA ARG A 88 6.88 -14.63 5.48
C ARG A 88 6.24 -15.33 4.28
N ALA A 89 5.02 -14.93 3.91
CA ALA A 89 4.29 -15.50 2.78
C ALA A 89 4.57 -14.78 1.45
N ALA A 90 5.09 -13.56 1.51
CA ALA A 90 5.47 -12.75 0.37
C ALA A 90 6.60 -13.38 -0.44
N ARG A 91 6.47 -13.30 -1.76
CA ARG A 91 7.42 -13.85 -2.73
C ARG A 91 8.23 -12.77 -3.45
N GLY A 92 7.81 -11.52 -3.35
CA GLY A 92 8.50 -10.38 -3.93
C GLY A 92 9.71 -9.96 -3.11
N ASP A 93 10.71 -9.44 -3.82
CA ASP A 93 11.88 -8.80 -3.18
C ASP A 93 11.50 -7.43 -2.60
N ILE A 94 10.52 -6.76 -3.22
CA ILE A 94 9.91 -5.53 -2.70
C ILE A 94 8.52 -5.87 -2.14
N VAL A 95 8.24 -5.39 -0.92
CA VAL A 95 6.92 -5.53 -0.29
C VAL A 95 6.31 -4.15 -0.07
N VAL A 96 5.14 -3.92 -0.67
CA VAL A 96 4.32 -2.72 -0.44
C VAL A 96 3.33 -3.03 0.68
N LEU A 97 3.45 -2.33 1.81
CA LEU A 97 2.54 -2.50 2.94
C LEU A 97 1.33 -1.56 2.79
N SER A 98 0.12 -2.11 2.90
CA SER A 98 -1.13 -1.36 2.84
C SER A 98 -2.21 -1.96 3.77
N ASP A 99 -3.34 -1.28 3.86
CA ASP A 99 -4.48 -1.62 4.73
C ASP A 99 -5.74 -1.85 3.89
N GLY A 100 -6.65 -2.69 4.37
CA GLY A 100 -7.87 -3.04 3.63
C GLY A 100 -8.92 -1.92 3.57
N ASP A 101 -8.65 -0.77 4.17
CA ASP A 101 -9.43 0.47 4.04
C ASP A 101 -8.71 1.58 3.25
N VAL A 102 -7.51 1.31 2.74
CA VAL A 102 -6.72 2.28 1.96
C VAL A 102 -6.95 2.09 0.46
N VAL A 103 -7.27 3.18 -0.21
CA VAL A 103 -7.33 3.27 -1.67
C VAL A 103 -6.15 4.10 -2.14
N VAL A 104 -5.31 3.53 -3.01
CA VAL A 104 -4.18 4.23 -3.61
C VAL A 104 -4.59 4.98 -4.89
N ALA A 105 -3.81 5.99 -5.27
CA ALA A 105 -3.98 6.67 -6.55
C ALA A 105 -3.70 5.71 -7.73
N GLU A 106 -4.28 5.98 -8.89
CA GLU A 106 -4.22 5.13 -10.10
C GLU A 106 -2.80 4.88 -10.63
N ASP A 107 -1.84 5.70 -10.24
CA ASP A 107 -0.44 5.62 -10.63
C ASP A 107 0.51 5.45 -9.43
N ALA A 108 0.01 5.13 -8.24
CA ALA A 108 0.78 5.12 -7.01
C ALA A 108 1.97 4.14 -6.99
N LEU A 109 1.89 2.98 -7.65
CA LEU A 109 2.97 1.99 -7.60
C LEU A 109 4.23 2.45 -8.35
N ALA A 110 4.09 3.09 -9.52
CA ALA A 110 5.25 3.51 -10.32
C ALA A 110 6.20 4.48 -9.58
N PRO A 111 5.75 5.63 -9.03
CA PRO A 111 6.59 6.54 -8.27
C PRO A 111 7.02 5.97 -6.92
N LEU A 112 6.28 5.01 -6.34
CA LEU A 112 6.69 4.34 -5.12
C LEU A 112 7.87 3.39 -5.35
N LEU A 113 7.92 2.77 -6.54
CA LEU A 113 8.97 1.82 -6.91
C LEU A 113 10.21 2.48 -7.53
N ALA A 114 10.04 3.62 -8.20
CA ALA A 114 11.14 4.30 -8.89
C ALA A 114 12.40 4.54 -8.03
N PRO A 115 12.33 4.93 -6.74
CA PRO A 115 13.53 5.13 -5.92
C PRO A 115 14.36 3.87 -5.68
N PHE A 116 13.78 2.67 -5.80
CA PHE A 116 14.51 1.41 -5.65
C PHE A 116 15.44 1.08 -6.84
N GLU A 117 15.50 1.93 -7.87
CA GLU A 117 16.57 1.87 -8.88
C GLU A 117 17.96 2.14 -8.25
N ASP A 118 18.00 2.89 -7.14
CA ASP A 118 19.19 3.03 -6.32
C ASP A 118 19.27 1.88 -5.29
N PRO A 119 20.28 1.00 -5.35
CA PRO A 119 20.42 -0.12 -4.43
C PRO A 119 20.70 0.30 -2.97
N GLU A 120 21.02 1.57 -2.70
CA GLU A 120 21.16 2.09 -1.34
C GLU A 120 19.81 2.43 -0.68
N VAL A 121 18.72 2.47 -1.46
CA VAL A 121 17.37 2.76 -0.94
C VAL A 121 16.76 1.52 -0.29
N GLY A 122 16.66 1.55 1.04
CA GLY A 122 16.06 0.46 1.83
C GLY A 122 14.55 0.57 2.04
N ALA A 123 13.95 1.75 1.92
CA ALA A 123 12.52 1.95 2.11
C ALA A 123 12.02 3.25 1.44
N VAL A 124 10.77 3.22 0.98
CA VAL A 124 10.05 4.37 0.43
C VAL A 124 8.69 4.46 1.12
N SER A 125 8.21 5.67 1.39
CA SER A 125 6.88 5.91 1.97
C SER A 125 6.06 6.78 1.04
N GLY A 126 4.80 6.40 0.79
CA GLY A 126 3.86 7.23 0.05
C GLY A 126 3.48 8.50 0.80
N HIS A 127 2.83 9.42 0.09
CA HIS A 127 2.15 10.59 0.67
C HIS A 127 0.69 10.23 0.92
N PRO A 128 0.29 9.96 2.17
CA PRO A 128 -1.07 9.56 2.43
C PRO A 128 -1.92 10.81 2.68
N VAL A 129 -3.09 10.84 2.04
CA VAL A 129 -3.93 12.03 1.89
C VAL A 129 -5.29 11.77 2.51
N SER A 130 -5.79 12.71 3.32
CA SER A 130 -7.13 12.59 3.88
C SER A 130 -8.20 12.73 2.79
N VAL A 131 -9.14 11.79 2.75
CA VAL A 131 -10.35 11.84 1.93
C VAL A 131 -11.58 12.27 2.75
N SER A 132 -11.39 12.64 4.01
CA SER A 132 -12.48 13.01 4.92
C SER A 132 -13.13 14.35 4.52
N PRO A 133 -14.45 14.53 4.75
CA PRO A 133 -15.15 15.80 4.49
C PRO A 133 -14.52 16.98 5.25
N ARG A 134 -14.20 18.06 4.53
CA ARG A 134 -13.49 19.24 5.08
C ARG A 134 -14.33 20.14 5.98
N ASP A 135 -15.65 19.95 5.97
CA ASP A 135 -16.64 20.70 6.74
C ASP A 135 -16.92 20.10 8.12
N THR A 136 -16.15 19.08 8.52
CA THR A 136 -16.24 18.46 9.85
C THR A 136 -14.99 18.72 10.69
N VAL A 137 -15.13 18.74 12.01
CA VAL A 137 -14.00 18.89 12.94
C VAL A 137 -12.98 17.76 12.76
N LEU A 138 -13.45 16.52 12.64
CA LEU A 138 -12.58 15.36 12.42
C LEU A 138 -11.89 15.41 11.04
N GLY A 139 -12.59 15.90 10.02
CA GLY A 139 -12.00 16.14 8.71
C GLY A 139 -10.90 17.18 8.76
N TYR A 140 -11.13 18.33 9.41
CA TYR A 140 -10.10 19.34 9.63
C TYR A 140 -8.84 18.74 10.27
N TRP A 141 -8.99 17.97 11.36
CA TRP A 141 -7.87 17.31 12.03
C TRP A 141 -7.15 16.30 11.14
N SER A 142 -7.90 15.51 10.37
CA SER A 142 -7.34 14.54 9.44
C SER A 142 -6.48 15.23 8.38
N HIS A 143 -7.01 16.27 7.72
CA HIS A 143 -6.26 17.06 6.74
C HIS A 143 -5.04 17.75 7.35
N LEU A 144 -5.17 18.34 8.54
CA LEU A 144 -4.06 18.99 9.23
C LEU A 144 -2.94 17.98 9.54
N LEU A 145 -3.30 16.79 10.03
CA LEU A 145 -2.34 15.74 10.35
C LEU A 145 -1.63 15.22 9.10
N THR A 146 -2.37 14.89 8.02
CA THR A 146 -1.77 14.35 6.81
C THR A 146 -0.86 15.37 6.12
N GLU A 147 -1.31 16.62 5.98
CA GLU A 147 -0.54 17.68 5.34
C GLU A 147 0.64 18.13 6.20
N GLY A 148 0.43 18.28 7.51
CA GLY A 148 1.48 18.69 8.45
C GLY A 148 2.62 17.68 8.50
N ILE A 149 2.30 16.38 8.57
CA ILE A 149 3.29 15.31 8.51
C ILE A 149 4.02 15.32 7.17
N HIS A 150 3.31 15.43 6.04
CA HIS A 150 3.93 15.46 4.73
C HIS A 150 4.97 16.59 4.62
N ARG A 151 4.62 17.81 5.04
CA ARG A 151 5.54 18.96 5.07
C ARG A 151 6.76 18.72 5.96
N MET A 152 6.56 18.13 7.14
CA MET A 152 7.66 17.77 8.05
C MET A 152 8.62 16.77 7.40
N ARG A 153 8.09 15.75 6.71
CA ARG A 153 8.89 14.74 6.01
C ARG A 153 9.72 15.38 4.90
N LEU A 154 9.12 16.22 4.06
CA LEU A 154 9.83 16.95 2.99
C LEU A 154 10.89 17.93 3.54
N ALA A 155 10.66 18.52 4.70
CA ALA A 155 11.65 19.40 5.33
C ALA A 155 12.86 18.61 5.86
N ARG A 156 12.62 17.45 6.49
CA ARG A 156 13.68 16.56 7.00
C ARG A 156 14.50 15.94 5.88
N ASP A 157 13.82 15.45 4.84
CA ASP A 157 14.45 14.88 3.64
C ASP A 157 15.40 15.89 2.98
N ARG A 158 14.91 17.11 2.72
CA ARG A 158 15.75 18.21 2.18
C ARG A 158 16.93 18.60 3.08
N ALA A 159 16.83 18.35 4.38
CA ALA A 159 17.90 18.61 5.33
C ALA A 159 18.86 17.41 5.50
N GLY A 160 18.68 16.33 4.74
CA GLY A 160 19.47 15.09 4.87
C GLY A 160 19.31 14.42 6.23
N GLN A 161 18.19 14.67 6.93
CA GLN A 161 17.91 14.10 8.23
C GLN A 161 17.23 12.74 8.08
N PHE A 162 17.53 11.84 9.01
CA PHE A 162 16.91 10.51 9.04
C PHE A 162 15.37 10.62 9.02
N LEU A 163 14.77 9.98 8.03
CA LEU A 163 13.33 9.88 7.88
C LEU A 163 12.88 8.49 8.35
N LEU A 164 12.16 8.46 9.47
CA LEU A 164 11.51 7.23 9.88
C LEU A 164 10.36 6.91 8.90
N CYS A 165 10.47 5.80 8.17
CA CYS A 165 9.40 5.26 7.33
C CYS A 165 8.30 4.56 8.16
N SER A 166 7.78 5.23 9.19
CA SER A 166 6.79 4.67 10.13
C SER A 166 5.34 4.80 9.68
N GLY A 167 5.06 5.46 8.56
CA GLY A 167 3.69 5.94 8.30
C GLY A 167 3.31 7.03 9.31
N TYR A 168 2.13 6.92 9.92
CA TYR A 168 1.53 7.97 10.77
C TYR A 168 1.90 7.93 12.26
N LEU A 169 2.78 7.02 12.67
CA LEU A 169 3.22 6.96 14.07
C LEU A 169 4.39 7.92 14.30
N PHE A 170 4.08 9.06 14.91
CA PHE A 170 4.98 9.92 15.67
C PHE A 170 4.36 10.20 17.04
#